data_AF-A0A9P5P9V7-F1
#
_entry.id   AF-A0A9P5P9V7-F1
#
_cell.length_a   1.000
_cell.length_b   1.000
_cell.length_c   1.000
_cell.angle_alpha   90.00
_cell.angle_beta   90.00
_cell.angle_gamma   90.00
#
_symmetry.space_group_name_H-M   'P 1'
#
loop_
_entity.id
_entity.type
_entity.pdbx_description
1 polymer ?
#
loop_
_entity_poly.entity_id
_entity_poly.type
_entity_poly.pdbx_seq_one_letter_code
_entity_poly.pdbx_strand_id
1 'polypeptide(L)'
;MTPVPLTSGQFLVFGSYLAHRSAPNKSEKGRAAIYATYNPVSDGGDRREAYYKNRRELWPPTSERIPGERYEAGAKLYGFGSPMLTVVENGYKDIGL
;
A
#
# COMPACT_ATOMS: atom_id res chain seq x y z
N MET A 1 -8.27 -18.47 10.90
CA MET A 1 -8.48 -17.07 10.47
C MET A 1 -9.94 -16.76 10.62
N THR A 2 -10.31 -15.67 11.28
CA THR A 2 -11.72 -15.33 11.56
C THR A 2 -12.17 -14.19 10.64
N PRO A 3 -13.20 -14.38 9.80
CA PRO A 3 -13.70 -13.33 8.93
C PRO A 3 -14.47 -12.26 9.73
N VAL A 4 -14.37 -11.01 9.30
CA VAL A 4 -15.13 -9.88 9.86
C VAL A 4 -16.00 -9.29 8.75
N PRO A 5 -17.30 -9.64 8.70
CA PRO A 5 -18.21 -9.07 7.71
C PRO A 5 -18.51 -7.61 8.05
N LEU A 6 -18.54 -6.74 7.03
CA LEU A 6 -18.86 -5.32 7.16
C LEU A 6 -19.92 -4.91 6.13
N THR A 7 -20.83 -4.03 6.53
CA THR A 7 -21.72 -3.30 5.62
C THR A 7 -21.09 -1.97 5.23
N SER A 8 -21.56 -1.38 4.12
CA SER A 8 -21.13 -0.04 3.72
C SER A 8 -21.37 0.97 4.86
N GLY A 9 -20.37 1.80 5.15
CA GLY A 9 -20.39 2.76 6.26
C GLY A 9 -19.80 2.24 7.58
N GLN A 10 -19.58 0.93 7.71
CA GLN A 10 -18.83 0.38 8.86
C GLN A 10 -17.33 0.44 8.61
N PHE A 11 -16.57 0.59 9.70
CA PHE A 11 -15.11 0.58 9.68
C PHE A 11 -14.57 -0.46 10.66
N LEU A 12 -13.40 -1.00 10.34
CA LEU A 12 -12.65 -1.92 11.17
C LEU A 12 -11.33 -1.25 11.54
N VAL A 13 -11.04 -1.16 12.84
CA VAL A 13 -9.76 -0.68 13.35
C VAL A 13 -8.98 -1.88 13.86
N PHE A 14 -7.72 -1.98 13.47
CA PHE A 14 -6.81 -3.02 13.95
C PHE A 14 -5.39 -2.46 14.07
N GLY A 15 -4.62 -2.98 15.02
CA GLY A 15 -3.23 -2.59 15.24
C GLY A 15 -2.26 -3.20 14.21
N SER A 16 -1.09 -2.58 14.05
CA SER A 16 -0.08 -2.95 13.04
C SER A 16 0.45 -4.39 13.17
N TYR A 17 0.33 -5.01 14.34
CA TYR A 17 0.81 -6.38 14.60
C TYR A 17 -0.26 -7.46 14.35
N LEU A 18 -1.49 -7.09 14.01
CA LEU A 18 -2.52 -8.06 13.70
C LEU A 18 -2.29 -8.64 12.30
N ALA A 19 -1.96 -9.93 12.21
CA ALA A 19 -1.88 -10.61 10.92
C ALA A 19 -3.26 -10.64 10.23
N HIS A 20 -3.37 -10.05 9.05
CA HIS A 20 -4.62 -9.91 8.30
C HIS A 20 -4.42 -10.10 6.80
N ARG A 21 -5.47 -10.51 6.09
CA ARG A 21 -5.49 -10.62 4.62
C ARG A 21 -6.90 -10.48 4.08
N SER A 22 -7.02 -10.12 2.80
CA SER A 22 -8.28 -10.24 2.06
C SER A 22 -8.46 -11.68 1.55
N ALA A 23 -9.62 -12.27 1.80
CA ALA A 23 -10.03 -13.51 1.11
C ALA A 23 -10.50 -13.20 -0.33
N PRO A 24 -10.50 -14.18 -1.26
CA PRO A 24 -11.06 -14.00 -2.60
C PRO A 24 -12.47 -13.40 -2.56
N ASN A 25 -12.78 -12.48 -3.48
CA ASN A 25 -14.15 -11.97 -3.64
C ASN A 25 -14.96 -13.00 -4.45
N LYS A 26 -15.99 -13.59 -3.84
CA LYS A 26 -16.90 -14.56 -4.48
C LYS A 26 -18.27 -13.96 -4.81
N SER A 27 -18.44 -12.65 -4.63
CA SER A 27 -19.71 -11.97 -4.95
C SER A 27 -19.71 -11.45 -6.38
N GLU A 28 -20.91 -11.19 -6.91
CA GLU A 28 -21.11 -10.56 -8.22
C GLU A 28 -20.83 -9.04 -8.21
N LYS A 29 -20.51 -8.48 -7.05
CA LYS A 29 -20.28 -7.04 -6.86
C LYS A 29 -18.80 -6.76 -6.57
N GLY A 30 -18.35 -5.58 -6.98
CA GLY A 30 -17.05 -5.05 -6.57
C GLY A 30 -16.97 -4.88 -5.05
N ARG A 31 -15.77 -5.06 -4.49
CA ARG A 31 -15.48 -4.81 -3.07
C ARG A 31 -14.44 -3.70 -2.96
N ALA A 32 -14.89 -2.50 -2.60
CA ALA A 32 -14.03 -1.35 -2.36
C ALA A 32 -13.81 -1.15 -0.85
N ALA A 33 -12.64 -0.67 -0.47
CA ALA A 33 -12.31 -0.27 0.89
C ALA A 33 -11.40 0.97 0.85
N ILE A 34 -11.59 1.87 1.80
CA ILE A 34 -10.70 3.01 2.03
C ILE A 34 -9.84 2.66 3.23
N TYR A 35 -8.53 2.74 3.06
CA TYR A 35 -7.56 2.51 4.13
C TYR A 35 -7.04 3.83 4.65
N ALA A 36 -7.08 3.99 5.97
CA ALA A 36 -6.45 5.08 6.69
C ALA A 36 -5.52 4.49 7.74
N THR A 37 -4.35 5.10 7.90
CA THR A 37 -3.41 4.77 8.97
C THR A 37 -3.49 5.83 10.06
N TYR A 38 -3.44 5.39 11.31
CA TYR A 38 -3.44 6.25 12.49
C TYR A 38 -2.13 6.01 13.26
N ASN A 39 -1.44 7.10 13.61
CA ASN A 39 -0.26 7.05 14.48
C ASN A 39 -0.58 7.80 15.78
N PRO A 40 -0.62 7.13 16.94
CA PRO A 40 -0.85 7.82 18.21
C PRO A 40 0.34 8.71 18.56
N VAL A 41 0.09 9.73 19.40
CA VAL A 41 1.14 10.65 19.87
C VAL A 41 2.26 9.91 20.61
N SER A 42 1.93 8.85 21.33
CA SER A 42 2.89 7.98 22.02
C SER A 42 3.91 7.34 21.08
N ASP A 43 3.55 7.14 19.81
CA ASP A 43 4.34 6.39 18.82
C ASP A 43 4.99 7.35 17.80
N GLY A 44 5.20 8.61 18.18
CA GLY A 44 5.91 9.62 17.39
C GLY A 44 5.04 10.70 16.74
N GLY A 45 3.72 10.66 16.99
CA GLY A 45 2.79 11.73 16.63
C GLY A 45 2.63 11.99 15.14
N ASP A 46 2.34 13.24 14.78
CA ASP A 46 2.12 13.61 13.39
C ASP A 46 3.43 13.56 12.59
N ARG A 47 3.47 12.64 11.63
CA ARG A 47 4.58 12.44 10.69
C ARG A 47 4.11 12.56 9.24
N ARG A 48 2.86 12.95 9.01
CA ARG A 48 2.22 12.82 7.70
C ARG A 48 2.96 13.61 6.63
N GLU A 49 3.20 14.90 6.88
CA GLU A 49 3.85 15.78 5.90
C GLU A 49 5.27 15.30 5.58
N ALA A 50 6.09 15.05 6.62
CA ALA A 50 7.45 14.58 6.46
C ALA A 50 7.53 13.24 5.71
N TYR A 51 6.64 12.30 6.03
CA TYR A 51 6.55 11.00 5.36
C TYR A 51 6.24 11.17 3.86
N TYR A 52 5.22 11.96 3.51
CA TYR A 52 4.83 12.12 2.11
C TYR A 52 5.84 12.92 1.30
N LYS A 53 6.50 13.91 1.89
CA LYS A 53 7.61 14.62 1.25
C LYS A 53 8.73 13.65 0.90
N ASN A 54 9.20 12.88 1.88
CA ASN A 54 10.30 11.93 1.68
C ASN A 54 9.91 10.80 0.71
N ARG A 55 8.68 10.28 0.78
CA ARG A 55 8.19 9.26 -0.15
C ARG A 55 8.10 9.78 -1.58
N ARG A 56 7.67 11.01 -1.81
CA ARG A 56 7.62 11.60 -3.16
C ARG A 56 9.02 11.76 -3.76
N GLU A 57 10.01 12.09 -2.94
CA GLU A 57 11.41 12.18 -3.37
C GLU A 57 12.01 10.80 -3.68
N LEU A 58 11.84 9.82 -2.78
CA LEU A 58 12.53 8.53 -2.88
C LEU A 58 11.77 7.46 -3.67
N TRP A 59 10.43 7.51 -3.67
CA TRP A 59 9.57 6.53 -4.33
C TRP A 59 8.23 7.16 -4.80
N PRO A 60 8.29 8.08 -5.77
CA PRO A 60 7.11 8.79 -6.23
C PRO A 60 6.07 7.85 -6.86
N PRO A 61 4.80 8.27 -6.88
CA PRO A 61 3.77 7.67 -7.72
C PRO A 61 4.26 7.52 -9.16
N THR A 62 3.81 6.49 -9.87
CA THR A 62 4.28 6.20 -11.23
C THR A 62 4.17 7.39 -12.19
N SER A 63 3.11 8.20 -12.05
CA SER A 63 2.89 9.42 -12.84
C SER A 63 3.90 10.54 -12.60
N GLU A 64 4.62 10.51 -11.48
CA GLU A 64 5.60 11.53 -11.07
C GLU A 64 7.05 11.01 -11.22
N ARG A 65 7.24 9.80 -11.76
CA ARG A 65 8.58 9.21 -11.94
C ARG A 65 9.29 9.81 -13.14
N ILE A 66 10.59 10.03 -12.98
CA ILE A 66 11.48 10.48 -14.05
C ILE A 66 11.92 9.26 -14.87
N PRO A 67 11.81 9.30 -16.22
CA PRO A 67 12.31 8.22 -17.07
C PRO A 67 13.81 7.94 -16.82
N GLY A 68 14.17 6.66 -16.70
CA GLY A 68 15.55 6.22 -16.44
C GLY A 68 15.93 6.14 -14.95
N GLU A 69 15.19 6.80 -14.06
CA GLU A 69 15.43 6.70 -12.61
C GLU A 69 14.82 5.43 -12.02
N ARG A 70 15.62 4.70 -11.24
CA ARG A 70 15.22 3.37 -10.71
C ARG A 70 14.59 3.40 -9.33
N TYR A 71 14.80 4.48 -8.56
CA TYR A 71 14.26 4.66 -7.21
C TYR A 71 14.54 3.47 -6.26
N GLU A 72 15.69 2.81 -6.39
CA GLU A 72 15.99 1.54 -5.71
C GLU A 72 15.94 1.65 -4.19
N ALA A 73 16.46 2.75 -3.63
CA ALA A 73 16.44 3.00 -2.19
C ALA A 73 15.00 3.13 -1.67
N GLY A 74 14.17 3.90 -2.36
CA GLY A 74 12.76 4.05 -2.02
C GLY A 74 11.95 2.78 -2.22
N ALA A 75 12.25 1.99 -3.27
CA ALA A 75 11.60 0.70 -3.50
C ALA A 75 11.89 -0.29 -2.35
N LYS A 76 13.13 -0.34 -1.85
CA LYS A 76 13.49 -1.16 -0.68
C LYS A 76 12.79 -0.67 0.60
N LEU A 77 12.70 0.65 0.79
CA LEU A 77 12.13 1.22 2.01
C LEU A 77 10.60 1.12 2.06
N TYR A 78 9.93 1.50 0.96
CA TYR A 78 8.48 1.65 0.91
C TYR A 78 7.77 0.48 0.21
N GLY A 79 8.49 -0.29 -0.60
CA GLY A 79 7.96 -1.42 -1.38
C GLY A 79 8.28 -2.79 -0.82
N PHE A 80 8.94 -2.89 0.34
CA PHE A 80 9.43 -4.15 0.92
C PHE A 80 8.39 -5.28 0.97
N GLY A 81 7.15 -4.97 1.34
CA GLY A 81 6.04 -5.95 1.42
C GLY A 81 5.21 -6.06 0.14
N SER A 82 5.55 -5.33 -0.91
CA SER A 82 4.83 -5.37 -2.17
C SER A 82 5.34 -6.53 -3.01
N PRO A 83 4.47 -7.41 -3.54
CA PRO A 83 4.88 -8.41 -4.54
C PRO A 83 5.31 -7.75 -5.87
N MET A 84 5.19 -6.41 -5.99
CA MET A 84 5.70 -5.63 -7.12
C MET A 84 7.23 -5.49 -7.05
N LEU A 85 7.95 -6.60 -7.12
CA LEU A 85 9.42 -6.65 -7.17
C LEU A 85 10.00 -6.21 -8.53
N THR A 86 9.16 -5.72 -9.44
CA THR A 86 9.53 -5.45 -10.82
C THR A 86 9.23 -4.00 -11.20
N VAL A 87 10.16 -3.10 -10.86
CA VAL A 87 10.48 -1.99 -11.78
C VAL A 87 11.41 -2.55 -12.85
N VAL A 88 10.91 -3.54 -13.59
CA VAL A 88 11.46 -3.89 -14.91
C VAL A 88 10.41 -3.43 -15.89
N GLU A 89 10.85 -2.69 -16.88
CA GLU A 89 10.05 -1.99 -17.89
C GLU A 89 9.04 -2.90 -18.65
N ASN A 90 9.10 -4.22 -18.45
CA ASN A 90 8.25 -5.23 -19.09
C ASN A 90 7.60 -6.26 -18.13
N GLY A 91 7.67 -6.10 -16.80
CA GLY A 91 7.21 -7.13 -15.86
C GLY A 91 5.71 -7.51 -15.96
N TYR A 92 4.87 -6.62 -16.49
CA TYR A 92 3.44 -6.90 -16.71
C TYR A 92 3.18 -7.66 -18.03
N LYS A 93 3.94 -7.35 -19.09
CA LYS A 93 3.85 -8.06 -20.38
C LYS A 93 4.22 -9.54 -20.25
N ASP A 94 5.18 -9.86 -19.39
CA ASP A 94 5.68 -11.23 -19.21
C ASP A 94 4.70 -12.14 -18.44
N ILE A 95 3.68 -11.57 -17.79
CA ILE A 95 2.61 -12.31 -17.09
C ILE A 95 1.24 -12.19 -17.79
N GLY A 96 1.20 -11.65 -19.01
CA GLY A 96 0.00 -11.62 -19.85
C GLY A 96 -1.06 -10.59 -19.43
N LEU A 97 -0.66 -9.47 -18.82
CA LEU A 97 -1.51 -8.32 -18.50
C LEU A 97 -1.06 -7.06 -19.24
#